data_AF-A0A7Y9EE17-F1
#
_entry.id   AF-A0A7Y9EE17-F1
#
_cell.length_a   1.000
_cell.length_b   1.000
_cell.length_c   1.000
_cell.angle_alpha   90.00
_cell.angle_beta   90.00
_cell.angle_gamma   90.00
#
_symmetry.space_group_name_H-M   'P 1'
#
loop_
_entity.id
_entity.type
_entity.pdbx_description
1 polymer ?
#
loop_
_entity_poly.entity_id
_entity_poly.type
_entity_poly.pdbx_seq_one_letter_code
_entity_poly.pdbx_strand_id
1 'polypeptide(L)'
;MTIARSLVLFVLAAVAEIGGAWMIWQGVREHRGGWWIGAGLVALGLYGFVATFQPDAHFGRVLAAYGGVFVAGSLAWGMAMDGFRPDRWDVAGAAVCVLGVLIIMYAPRA
;
A
#
# COMPACT_ATOMS: atom_id res chain seq x y z
N MET A 1 -2.82 -20.25 11.12
CA MET A 1 -2.66 -18.96 10.43
C MET A 1 -2.02 -19.21 9.09
N THR A 2 -2.73 -19.05 7.98
CA THR A 2 -2.13 -19.26 6.66
C THR A 2 -1.50 -17.95 6.20
N ILE A 3 -0.19 -17.95 6.00
CA ILE A 3 0.59 -16.83 5.43
C ILE A 3 -0.11 -16.26 4.17
N ALA A 4 -0.72 -17.15 3.38
CA ALA A 4 -1.55 -16.82 2.23
C ALA A 4 -2.69 -15.83 2.55
N ARG A 5 -3.40 -15.97 3.68
CA ARG A 5 -4.46 -15.05 4.07
C ARG A 5 -3.92 -13.64 4.32
N SER A 6 -2.78 -13.53 5.00
CA SER A 6 -2.18 -12.23 5.30
C SER A 6 -1.67 -11.53 4.04
N LEU A 7 -1.08 -12.28 3.11
CA LEU A 7 -0.65 -11.76 1.81
C LEU A 7 -1.84 -11.24 1.00
N VAL A 8 -2.93 -12.01 0.92
CA VAL A 8 -4.15 -11.57 0.23
C VAL A 8 -4.72 -10.28 0.83
N LEU A 9 -4.78 -10.20 2.17
CA LEU A 9 -5.24 -8.98 2.84
C LEU A 9 -4.32 -7.78 2.59
N PHE A 10 -3.00 -7.97 2.58
CA PHE A 10 -2.07 -6.89 2.22
C PHE A 10 -2.22 -6.43 0.78
N VAL A 11 -2.45 -7.35 -0.16
CA VAL A 11 -2.70 -6.98 -1.57
C VAL A 11 -4.01 -6.21 -1.71
N LEU A 12 -5.08 -6.70 -1.08
CA LEU A 12 -6.37 -6.00 -1.07
C LEU A 12 -6.27 -4.61 -0.43
N ALA A 13 -5.56 -4.51 0.69
CA ALA A 13 -5.28 -3.24 1.36
C ALA A 13 -4.50 -2.30 0.43
N ALA A 14 -3.43 -2.78 -0.23
CA ALA A 14 -2.64 -1.99 -1.18
C ALA A 14 -3.49 -1.47 -2.36
N VAL A 15 -4.33 -2.31 -2.95
CA VAL A 15 -5.22 -1.90 -4.04
C VAL A 15 -6.22 -0.83 -3.57
N ALA A 16 -6.82 -1.03 -2.39
CA ALA A 16 -7.80 -0.08 -1.84
C ALA A 16 -7.15 1.25 -1.43
N GLU A 17 -5.99 1.22 -0.81
CA GLU A 17 -5.28 2.41 -0.35
C GLU A 17 -4.69 3.20 -1.53
N ILE A 18 -3.84 2.56 -2.34
CA ILE A 18 -3.15 3.22 -3.47
C ILE A 18 -4.17 3.61 -4.53
N GLY A 19 -5.11 2.73 -4.85
CA GLY A 19 -6.19 3.03 -5.78
C GLY A 19 -7.07 4.17 -5.28
N GLY A 20 -7.44 4.17 -3.99
CA GLY A 20 -8.23 5.25 -3.40
C GLY A 20 -7.52 6.60 -3.44
N ALA A 21 -6.22 6.63 -3.09
CA ALA A 21 -5.39 7.83 -3.19
C ALA A 21 -5.24 8.31 -4.64
N TRP A 22 -5.03 7.39 -5.58
CA TRP A 22 -4.97 7.70 -7.01
C TRP A 22 -6.29 8.29 -7.51
N MET A 23 -7.45 7.74 -7.13
CA MET A 23 -8.75 8.27 -7.53
C MET A 23 -8.97 9.70 -7.01
N ILE A 24 -8.57 10.00 -5.78
CA ILE A 24 -8.61 11.37 -5.25
C ILE A 24 -7.67 12.27 -6.05
N TRP A 25 -6.45 11.81 -6.38
CA TRP A 25 -5.52 12.55 -7.22
C TRP A 25 -6.13 12.89 -8.58
N GLN A 26 -6.76 11.93 -9.25
CA GLN A 26 -7.45 12.12 -10.52
C GLN A 26 -8.60 13.14 -10.39
N GLY A 27 -9.37 13.07 -9.30
CA GLY A 27 -10.47 14.01 -9.06
C GLY A 27 -10.00 15.44 -8.81
N VAL A 28 -8.94 15.62 -8.02
CA VAL A 28 -8.45 16.94 -7.58
C VAL A 28 -7.47 17.55 -8.57
N ARG A 29 -6.41 16.83 -8.94
CA ARG A 29 -5.32 17.36 -9.78
C ARG A 29 -5.60 17.24 -11.27
N GLU A 30 -6.22 16.15 -11.71
CA GLU A 30 -6.59 15.97 -13.13
C GLU A 30 -8.00 16.51 -13.44
N HIS A 31 -8.64 17.19 -12.46
CA HIS A 31 -9.95 17.82 -12.57
C HIS A 31 -11.06 16.89 -13.11
N ARG A 32 -10.94 15.57 -12.87
CA ARG A 32 -11.91 14.57 -13.37
C ARG A 32 -13.26 14.59 -12.65
N GLY A 33 -13.39 15.41 -11.61
CA GLY A 33 -14.66 15.72 -10.93
C GLY A 33 -14.87 15.00 -9.60
N GLY A 34 -15.90 15.43 -8.86
CA GLY A 34 -16.18 15.00 -7.49
C GLY A 34 -16.50 13.52 -7.32
N TRP A 35 -16.94 12.83 -8.37
CA TRP A 35 -17.22 11.39 -8.33
C TRP A 35 -15.96 10.56 -8.04
N TRP A 36 -14.83 10.93 -8.66
CA TRP A 36 -13.54 10.28 -8.43
C TRP A 36 -13.05 10.47 -6.99
N ILE A 37 -13.26 11.67 -6.44
CA ILE A 37 -12.93 11.98 -5.05
C ILE A 37 -13.78 11.14 -4.09
N GLY A 38 -15.10 11.09 -4.33
CA GLY A 38 -16.03 10.31 -3.51
C GLY A 38 -15.70 8.82 -3.50
N ALA A 39 -15.47 8.24 -4.68
CA ALA A 39 -15.11 6.82 -4.78
C ALA A 39 -13.71 6.53 -4.18
N GLY A 40 -12.76 7.46 -4.29
CA GLY A 40 -11.47 7.36 -3.63
C GLY A 40 -11.56 7.39 -2.10
N LEU A 41 -12.41 8.27 -1.54
CA LEU A 41 -12.71 8.30 -0.10
C LEU A 41 -13.31 6.98 0.40
N VAL A 42 -14.25 6.40 -0.35
CA VAL A 42 -14.84 5.10 0.00
C VAL A 42 -13.77 4.00 -0.03
N ALA A 43 -12.91 3.97 -1.05
CA ALA A 43 -11.83 3.00 -1.15
C ALA A 43 -10.83 3.11 0.02
N LEU A 44 -10.44 4.34 0.40
CA LEU A 44 -9.59 4.59 1.56
C LEU A 44 -10.26 4.16 2.88
N GLY A 45 -11.57 4.39 3.01
CA GLY A 45 -12.34 3.90 4.14
C GLY A 45 -12.31 2.36 4.21
N LEU A 46 -12.58 1.69 3.09
CA LEU A 46 -12.55 0.22 2.99
C LEU A 46 -11.17 -0.35 3.32
N TYR A 47 -10.09 0.28 2.87
CA TYR A 47 -8.72 -0.09 3.24
C TYR A 47 -8.56 -0.17 4.76
N GLY A 48 -9.03 0.85 5.49
CA GLY A 48 -8.97 0.86 6.96
C GLY A 48 -9.60 -0.37 7.58
N PHE A 49 -10.75 -0.84 7.05
CA PHE A 49 -11.38 -2.08 7.50
C PHE A 49 -10.62 -3.33 7.06
N VAL A 50 -10.05 -3.38 5.85
CA VAL A 50 -9.24 -4.52 5.41
C VAL A 50 -8.02 -4.70 6.30
N ALA A 51 -7.37 -3.60 6.70
CA ALA A 51 -6.20 -3.61 7.57
C ALA A 51 -6.51 -4.19 8.97
N THR A 52 -7.72 -4.01 9.50
CA THR A 52 -8.10 -4.58 10.82
C THR A 52 -8.32 -6.08 10.79
N PHE A 53 -8.57 -6.67 9.62
CA PHE A 53 -8.70 -8.12 9.49
C PHE A 53 -7.36 -8.87 9.46
N GLN A 54 -6.24 -8.14 9.56
CA GLN A 54 -4.92 -8.77 9.59
C GLN A 54 -4.74 -9.58 10.89
N PRO A 55 -4.23 -10.83 10.83
CA PRO A 55 -4.27 -11.73 11.97
C PRO A 55 -3.22 -11.47 13.06
N ASP A 56 -2.28 -10.55 12.86
CA ASP A 56 -1.26 -10.19 13.86
C ASP A 56 -1.79 -9.08 14.77
N ALA A 57 -1.75 -9.32 16.09
CA ALA A 57 -2.26 -8.40 17.10
C ALA A 57 -1.39 -7.14 17.28
N HIS A 58 -0.14 -7.17 16.81
CA HIS A 58 0.75 -6.01 16.90
C HIS A 58 0.50 -5.05 15.73
N PHE A 59 -0.45 -4.14 15.93
CA PHE A 59 -0.80 -3.07 14.99
C PHE A 59 0.44 -2.40 14.35
N GLY A 60 1.43 -2.01 15.16
CA GLY A 60 2.63 -1.34 14.67
C GLY A 60 3.50 -2.20 13.73
N ARG A 61 3.52 -3.52 13.94
CA ARG A 61 4.28 -4.44 13.07
C ARG A 61 3.55 -4.71 11.77
N VAL A 62 2.23 -4.83 11.83
CA VAL A 62 1.38 -4.96 10.62
C VAL A 62 1.53 -3.73 9.74
N LEU A 63 1.42 -2.53 10.32
CA LEU A 63 1.50 -1.29 9.57
C LEU A 63 2.91 -1.05 9.01
N ALA A 64 3.96 -1.37 9.81
CA ALA A 64 5.34 -1.31 9.32
C ALA A 64 5.57 -2.30 8.17
N ALA A 65 5.09 -3.53 8.28
CA ALA A 65 5.19 -4.54 7.22
C ALA A 65 4.47 -4.10 5.94
N TYR A 66 3.27 -3.56 6.11
CA TYR A 66 2.49 -3.01 5.02
C TYR A 66 3.18 -1.84 4.33
N GLY A 67 3.93 -0.99 5.05
CA GLY A 67 4.68 0.11 4.46
C GLY A 67 5.63 -0.31 3.34
N GLY A 68 6.24 -1.50 3.41
CA GLY A 68 7.04 -2.05 2.31
C GLY A 68 6.21 -2.45 1.10
N VAL A 69 5.05 -3.08 1.34
CA VAL A 69 4.06 -3.42 0.30
C VAL A 69 3.52 -2.15 -0.36
N PHE A 70 3.28 -1.10 0.43
CA PHE A 70 2.79 0.19 -0.04
C PHE A 70 3.80 0.86 -0.98
N VAL A 71 5.08 0.90 -0.62
CA VAL A 71 6.13 1.51 -1.47
C VAL A 71 6.26 0.76 -2.80
N ALA A 72 6.42 -0.56 -2.75
CA ALA A 72 6.53 -1.37 -3.96
C ALA A 72 5.24 -1.32 -4.80
N GLY A 73 4.09 -1.38 -4.14
CA GLY A 73 2.77 -1.31 -4.77
C GLY A 73 2.52 0.04 -5.44
N SER A 74 2.93 1.16 -4.83
CA SER A 74 2.74 2.50 -5.40
C SER A 74 3.53 2.68 -6.69
N LEU A 75 4.78 2.19 -6.73
CA LEU A 75 5.57 2.19 -7.96
C LEU A 75 4.94 1.30 -9.03
N ALA A 76 4.51 0.08 -8.67
CA ALA A 76 3.85 -0.83 -9.59
C ALA A 76 2.51 -0.27 -10.11
N TRP A 77 1.75 0.43 -9.27
CA TRP A 77 0.51 1.10 -9.64
C TRP A 77 0.76 2.23 -10.61
N GLY A 78 1.75 3.09 -10.33
CA GLY A 78 2.17 4.14 -11.25
C GLY A 78 2.60 3.59 -12.60
N MET A 79 3.30 2.44 -12.62
CA MET A 79 3.66 1.76 -13.87
C MET A 79 2.43 1.31 -14.67
N ALA A 80 1.43 0.75 -13.97
CA ALA A 80 0.24 0.18 -14.61
C ALA A 80 -0.76 1.25 -15.07
N MET A 81 -0.99 2.27 -14.26
CA MET A 81 -2.07 3.25 -14.46
C MET A 81 -1.60 4.55 -15.10
N ASP A 82 -0.40 5.01 -14.76
CA ASP A 82 0.12 6.32 -15.19
C ASP A 82 1.30 6.20 -16.17
N GLY A 83 1.67 4.98 -16.57
CA GLY A 83 2.79 4.72 -17.49
C GLY A 83 4.16 5.10 -16.91
N PHE A 84 4.24 5.26 -15.59
CA PHE A 84 5.46 5.60 -14.87
C PHE A 84 6.55 4.55 -15.13
N ARG A 85 7.78 5.01 -15.33
CA ARG A 85 8.94 4.11 -15.49
C ARG A 85 9.86 4.34 -14.31
N PRO A 86 9.94 3.39 -13.35
CA PRO A 86 10.78 3.55 -12.18
C PRO A 86 12.23 3.71 -12.63
N ASP A 87 12.89 4.71 -12.06
CA ASP A 87 14.30 4.93 -12.27
C ASP A 87 15.14 4.07 -11.30
N ARG A 88 16.46 4.15 -11.45
CA ARG A 88 17.40 3.42 -10.59
C ARG A 88 17.30 3.81 -9.11
N TRP A 89 16.86 5.03 -8.82
CA TRP A 89 16.70 5.54 -7.47
C TRP A 89 15.40 5.08 -6.83
N ASP A 90 14.30 5.00 -7.61
CA ASP A 90 13.04 4.42 -7.18
C ASP A 90 13.21 2.96 -6.76
N VAL A 91 13.92 2.19 -7.59
CA VAL A 91 14.21 0.77 -7.29
C VAL A 91 15.11 0.64 -6.06
N ALA A 92 16.15 1.47 -5.94
CA ALA A 92 17.03 1.47 -4.77
C ALA A 92 16.26 1.85 -3.49
N GLY A 93 15.41 2.88 -3.56
CA GLY A 93 14.55 3.32 -2.47
C GLY A 93 13.57 2.23 -2.04
N ALA A 94 12.89 1.59 -3.00
CA ALA A 94 12.01 0.47 -2.73
C ALA A 94 12.74 -0.69 -2.05
N ALA A 95 13.95 -1.02 -2.51
CA ALA A 95 14.77 -2.06 -1.89
C ALA A 95 15.13 -1.72 -0.43
N VAL A 96 15.50 -0.47 -0.14
CA VAL A 96 15.77 0.00 1.23
C VAL A 96 14.52 -0.07 2.11
N CYS A 97 13.34 0.32 1.60
CA CYS A 97 12.08 0.20 2.33
C CYS A 97 11.75 -1.25 2.66
N VAL A 98 11.92 -2.18 1.71
CA VAL A 98 11.72 -3.61 1.93
C VAL A 98 12.71 -4.14 2.97
N LEU A 99 13.98 -3.75 2.91
CA LEU A 99 14.97 -4.10 3.94
C LEU A 99 14.57 -3.59 5.33
N GLY A 100 14.08 -2.35 5.43
CA GLY A 100 13.57 -1.79 6.67
C GLY A 100 12.41 -2.61 7.24
N VAL A 101 11.47 -3.04 6.38
CA VAL A 101 10.39 -3.96 6.77
C VAL A 101 10.93 -5.29 7.30
N LEU A 102 11.90 -5.89 6.60
CA LEU A 102 12.49 -7.15 7.03
C LEU A 102 13.15 -7.03 8.40
N ILE A 103 13.83 -5.92 8.67
CA ILE A 103 14.42 -5.63 9.98
C ILE A 103 13.32 -5.50 11.04
N ILE A 104 12.29 -4.68 10.79
CA ILE A 104 11.21 -4.45 11.76
C ILE A 104 10.44 -5.75 12.05
N MET A 105 10.22 -6.61 11.06
CA MET A 105 9.47 -7.86 11.26
C MET A 105 10.34 -8.97 11.89
N TYR A 106 11.54 -9.19 11.37
CA TYR A 106 12.30 -10.42 11.59
C TYR A 106 13.58 -10.24 12.41
N ALA A 107 13.96 -9.02 12.80
CA ALA A 107 15.12 -8.84 13.68
C ALA A 107 14.92 -9.62 15.01
N PRO A 108 15.95 -10.38 15.47
CA PRO A 108 15.90 -11.08 16.74
C PRO A 108 15.66 -10.09 17.88
N ARG A 109 14.70 -10.39 18.74
CA ARG A 109 14.44 -9.63 19.96
C ARG A 109 14.83 -10.54 21.12
N ALA A 110 15.94 -10.20 21.77
CA ALA A 110 16.37 -10.81 23.02
C ALA A 110 15.46 -10.35 24.17
#